data_AF-B7C8V1-F1
#
_entry.id   AF-B7C8V1-F1
#
_cell.length_a   1.000
_cell.length_b   1.000
_cell.length_c   1.000
_cell.angle_alpha   90.00
_cell.angle_beta   90.00
_cell.angle_gamma   90.00
#
_symmetry.space_group_name_H-M   'P 1'
#
loop_
_entity.id
_entity.type
_entity.pdbx_description
1 polymer ?
#
loop_
_entity_poly.entity_id
_entity_poly.type
_entity_poly.pdbx_seq_one_letter_code
_entity_poly.pdbx_strand_id
1 'polypeptide(L)'
;MMKKEQKQVMIICIFLIIGSVLGYFVAVNQINQLSDPEYIVFWSNNNMPVPEPLGYTKSIISFALLFSGIPTGLIFYRNISKKWLTPIAPKIIIGIIAFPIYTCIGIISSIPFIIYEVICLFRNSKR
;
A
#
# COMPACT_ATOMS: atom_id res chain seq x y z
N MET A 1 -22.90 -7.74 14.30
CA MET A 1 -22.51 -7.29 12.95
C MET A 1 -21.49 -6.15 13.09
N MET A 2 -20.28 -6.28 12.54
CA MET A 2 -19.24 -5.24 12.70
C MET A 2 -19.65 -3.93 12.04
N LYS A 3 -19.30 -2.79 12.67
CA LYS A 3 -19.51 -1.46 12.09
C LYS A 3 -18.69 -1.33 10.80
N LYS A 4 -19.25 -0.64 9.79
CA LYS A 4 -18.62 -0.45 8.46
C LYS A 4 -17.17 0.05 8.57
N GLU A 5 -16.94 1.03 9.44
CA GLU A 5 -15.64 1.66 9.65
C GLU A 5 -14.62 0.69 10.28
N GLN A 6 -15.06 -0.15 11.23
CA GLN A 6 -14.22 -1.18 11.82
C GLN A 6 -13.73 -2.19 10.76
N LYS A 7 -14.58 -2.53 9.79
CA LYS A 7 -14.21 -3.42 8.68
C LYS A 7 -13.19 -2.78 7.74
N GLN A 8 -13.28 -1.46 7.52
CA GLN A 8 -12.33 -0.70 6.71
C GLN A 8 -10.97 -0.58 7.39
N VAL A 9 -10.92 -0.30 8.69
CA VAL A 9 -9.66 -0.28 9.44
C VAL A 9 -9.01 -1.66 9.44
N MET A 10 -9.80 -2.72 9.69
CA MET A 10 -9.28 -4.09 9.73
C MET A 10 -8.65 -4.51 8.40
N ILE A 11 -9.28 -4.20 7.25
CA ILE A 11 -8.70 -4.57 5.95
C ILE A 11 -7.41 -3.80 5.66
N ILE A 12 -7.33 -2.52 6.03
CA ILE A 12 -6.10 -1.73 5.86
C ILE A 12 -4.98 -2.29 6.75
N CYS A 13 -5.27 -2.64 8.00
CA CYS A 13 -4.29 -3.24 8.91
C CYS A 13 -3.77 -4.60 8.42
N ILE A 14 -4.65 -5.46 7.87
CA ILE A 14 -4.23 -6.74 7.29
C ILE A 14 -3.24 -6.52 6.15
N PHE A 15 -3.56 -5.61 5.22
CA PHE A 15 -2.68 -5.29 4.10
C PHE A 15 -1.37 -4.64 4.57
N LEU A 16 -1.41 -3.82 5.62
CA LEU A 16 -0.21 -3.23 6.23
C LEU A 16 0.73 -4.32 6.76
N ILE A 17 0.20 -5.32 7.47
CA ILE A 17 0.97 -6.45 8.00
C ILE A 17 1.57 -7.28 6.85
N ILE A 18 0.75 -7.61 5.84
CA ILE A 18 1.22 -8.35 4.65
C ILE A 18 2.35 -7.58 3.95
N GLY A 19 2.18 -6.28 3.72
CA GLY A 19 3.21 -5.43 3.14
C GLY A 19 4.49 -5.41 3.99
N SER A 20 4.37 -5.33 5.31
CA SER A 20 5.52 -5.34 6.22
C SER A 20 6.33 -6.64 6.10
N VAL A 21 5.64 -7.79 6.08
CA VAL A 21 6.26 -9.11 5.93
C VAL A 21 6.94 -9.26 4.56
N LEU A 22 6.27 -8.84 3.48
CA LEU A 22 6.85 -8.86 2.15
C LEU A 22 8.07 -7.94 2.05
N GLY A 23 8.02 -6.74 2.63
CA GLY A 23 9.14 -5.82 2.67
C GLY A 23 10.36 -6.40 3.39
N TYR A 24 10.15 -7.18 4.45
CA TYR A 24 11.22 -7.93 5.11
C TYR A 24 11.86 -8.96 4.16
N PHE A 25 11.06 -9.81 3.51
CA PHE A 25 11.57 -10.82 2.59
C PHE A 25 12.31 -10.20 1.39
N VAL A 26 11.81 -9.09 0.87
CA VAL A 26 12.49 -8.33 -0.20
C VAL A 26 13.85 -7.83 0.27
N ALA A 27 13.95 -7.27 1.48
CA ALA A 27 15.22 -6.83 2.03
C ALA A 27 16.23 -7.99 2.20
N VAL A 28 15.77 -9.13 2.73
CA VAL A 28 16.61 -10.34 2.85
C VAL A 28 17.09 -10.79 1.47
N ASN A 29 16.19 -10.87 0.49
CA ASN A 29 16.53 -11.30 -0.87
C ASN A 29 17.55 -10.36 -1.53
N GLN A 30 17.38 -9.04 -1.41
CA GLN A 30 18.34 -8.06 -1.93
C GLN A 30 19.73 -8.23 -1.33
N ILE A 31 19.81 -8.42 -0.02
CA ILE A 31 21.09 -8.63 0.68
C ILE A 31 21.75 -9.96 0.26
N ASN A 32 20.95 -11.02 0.10
CA ASN A 32 21.46 -12.30 -0.36
C ASN A 32 21.96 -12.24 -1.82
N GLN A 33 21.26 -11.52 -2.70
CA GLN A 33 21.69 -11.31 -4.09
C GLN A 33 23.02 -10.56 -4.18
N LEU A 34 23.26 -9.60 -3.28
CA LEU A 34 24.56 -8.90 -3.20
C LEU A 34 25.70 -9.79 -2.71
N SER A 35 25.39 -10.93 -2.08
CA SER A 35 26.38 -11.92 -1.69
C SER A 35 26.73 -12.89 -2.83
N ASP A 36 25.95 -12.88 -3.91
CA ASP A 36 26.15 -13.74 -5.08
C ASP A 36 27.13 -13.08 -6.08
N PRO A 37 28.30 -13.71 -6.33
CA PRO A 37 29.26 -13.19 -7.31
C PRO A 37 28.70 -13.11 -8.73
N GLU A 38 27.82 -14.04 -9.13
CA GLU A 38 27.24 -14.04 -10.48
C GLU A 38 26.33 -12.83 -10.70
N TYR A 39 25.60 -12.45 -9.65
CA TYR A 39 24.77 -11.24 -9.67
C TYR A 39 25.62 -9.99 -9.86
N ILE A 40 26.73 -9.85 -9.15
CA ILE A 40 27.64 -8.70 -9.29
C ILE A 40 28.24 -8.64 -10.70
N VAL A 41 28.71 -9.79 -11.20
CA VAL A 41 29.28 -9.90 -12.55
C VAL A 41 28.25 -9.57 -13.62
N PHE A 42 26.98 -9.95 -13.45
CA PHE A 42 25.89 -9.57 -14.35
C PHE A 42 25.78 -8.05 -14.50
N TRP A 43 25.78 -7.29 -13.40
CA TRP A 43 25.71 -5.82 -13.46
C TRP A 43 26.96 -5.23 -14.09
N SER A 44 28.14 -5.73 -13.70
CA SER A 44 29.43 -5.27 -14.24
C SER A 44 29.56 -5.51 -15.75
N ASN A 45 29.14 -6.69 -16.24
CA ASN A 45 29.19 -7.03 -17.66
C ASN A 45 28.29 -6.16 -18.52
N ASN A 46 27.20 -5.65 -17.94
CA ASN A 46 26.29 -4.73 -18.61
C ASN A 46 26.67 -3.24 -18.41
N ASN A 47 27.84 -2.94 -17.84
CA ASN A 47 28.27 -1.58 -17.48
C ASN A 47 27.26 -0.84 -16.58
N MET A 48 26.54 -1.57 -15.73
CA MET A 48 25.55 -1.02 -14.83
C MET A 48 26.05 -1.04 -13.37
N PRO A 49 25.70 -0.03 -12.56
CA PRO A 49 26.03 -0.05 -11.14
C PRO A 49 25.24 -1.15 -10.43
N VAL A 50 25.89 -1.87 -9.52
CA VAL A 50 25.22 -2.84 -8.64
C VAL A 50 24.24 -2.07 -7.75
N PRO A 51 22.95 -2.44 -7.72
CA PRO A 51 21.97 -1.71 -6.92
C PRO A 51 22.24 -1.88 -5.43
N GLU A 52 22.25 -0.76 -4.70
CA GLU A 52 22.34 -0.78 -3.25
C GLU A 52 21.06 -1.37 -2.65
N PRO A 53 21.17 -2.20 -1.59
CA PRO A 53 20.01 -2.75 -0.93
C PRO A 53 19.25 -1.61 -0.24
N LEU A 54 17.92 -1.65 -0.32
CA LEU A 54 17.08 -0.62 0.30
C LEU A 54 17.27 -0.59 1.83
N GLY A 55 17.65 -1.73 2.41
CA GLY A 55 17.77 -1.96 3.84
C GLY A 55 16.44 -2.34 4.48
N TYR A 56 16.51 -3.07 5.58
CA TYR A 56 15.33 -3.63 6.27
C TYR A 56 14.27 -2.58 6.59
N THR A 57 14.65 -1.51 7.28
CA THR A 57 13.71 -0.47 7.74
C THR A 57 12.99 0.20 6.59
N LYS A 58 13.72 0.66 5.57
CA LYS A 58 13.13 1.36 4.42
C LYS A 58 12.27 0.41 3.57
N SER A 59 12.69 -0.85 3.41
CA SER A 59 11.93 -1.86 2.66
C SER A 59 10.61 -2.19 3.36
N ILE A 60 10.64 -2.48 4.66
CA ILE A 60 9.45 -2.81 5.45
C ILE A 60 8.45 -1.65 5.42
N ILE A 61 8.90 -0.41 5.67
CA ILE A 61 8.02 0.77 5.67
C ILE A 61 7.44 1.02 4.28
N SER A 62 8.26 0.97 3.22
CA SER A 62 7.80 1.18 1.84
C SER A 62 6.72 0.19 1.45
N PHE A 63 6.93 -1.09 1.71
CA PHE A 63 5.96 -2.12 1.35
C PHE A 63 4.71 -2.09 2.25
N ALA A 64 4.85 -1.80 3.55
CA ALA A 64 3.71 -1.61 4.45
C ALA A 64 2.79 -0.47 3.96
N LEU A 65 3.38 0.66 3.56
CA LEU A 65 2.65 1.80 3.02
C LEU A 65 2.06 1.51 1.64
N LEU A 66 2.81 0.87 0.75
CA LEU A 66 2.34 0.47 -0.58
C LEU A 66 1.09 -0.42 -0.48
N PHE A 67 1.16 -1.47 0.33
CA PHE A 67 0.07 -2.44 0.45
C PHE A 67 -1.13 -1.88 1.19
N SER A 68 -0.92 -1.10 2.26
CA SER A 68 -2.03 -0.43 2.97
C SER A 68 -2.67 0.69 2.12
N GLY A 69 -1.92 1.29 1.19
CA GLY A 69 -2.40 2.29 0.26
C GLY A 69 -3.42 1.76 -0.76
N ILE A 70 -3.34 0.49 -1.15
CA ILE A 70 -4.27 -0.15 -2.10
C ILE A 70 -5.73 -0.16 -1.58
N PRO A 71 -6.06 -0.77 -0.43
CA PRO A 71 -7.41 -0.74 0.09
C PRO A 71 -7.85 0.68 0.46
N THR A 72 -6.93 1.53 0.94
CA THR A 72 -7.22 2.94 1.26
C THR A 72 -7.66 3.71 0.01
N GLY A 73 -6.90 3.61 -1.08
CA GLY A 73 -7.20 4.24 -2.36
C GLY A 73 -8.52 3.73 -2.96
N LEU A 74 -8.80 2.43 -2.84
CA LEU A 74 -10.04 1.83 -3.32
C LEU A 74 -11.26 2.30 -2.51
N ILE A 75 -11.14 2.41 -1.18
CA ILE A 75 -12.18 2.96 -0.31
C ILE A 75 -12.46 4.43 -0.67
N PHE A 76 -11.40 5.21 -0.86
CA PHE A 76 -11.50 6.61 -1.25
C PHE A 76 -12.17 6.80 -2.61
N TYR A 77 -11.72 6.04 -3.62
CA TYR A 77 -12.32 6.03 -4.96
C TYR A 77 -13.81 5.65 -4.91
N ARG A 78 -14.16 4.63 -4.13
CA ARG A 78 -15.55 4.20 -3.98
C ARG A 78 -16.43 5.28 -3.34
N ASN A 79 -15.91 6.08 -2.42
CA ASN A 79 -16.65 7.19 -1.82
C ASN A 79 -16.84 8.36 -2.82
N ILE A 80 -15.81 8.70 -3.61
CA ILE A 80 -15.92 9.74 -4.65
C ILE A 80 -16.82 9.30 -5.80
N SER A 81 -16.60 8.11 -6.36
CA SER A 81 -17.36 7.58 -7.50
C SER A 81 -18.85 7.32 -7.19
N LYS A 82 -19.22 7.16 -5.91
CA LYS A 82 -20.63 7.14 -5.48
C LYS A 82 -21.28 8.52 -5.54
N LYS A 83 -20.50 9.58 -5.29
CA LYS A 83 -20.99 10.95 -5.18
C LYS A 83 -20.97 11.71 -6.52
N TRP A 84 -20.08 11.31 -7.44
CA TRP A 84 -19.80 12.05 -8.67
C TRP A 84 -20.03 11.29 -9.98
N LEU A 85 -20.15 9.95 -9.98
CA LEU A 85 -20.26 9.16 -11.20
C LEU A 85 -21.50 8.23 -11.20
N THR A 86 -22.15 8.09 -12.34
CA THR A 86 -23.13 7.05 -12.75
C THR A 86 -22.73 6.60 -14.17
N PRO A 87 -23.18 5.48 -14.78
CA PRO A 87 -23.61 4.14 -14.34
C PRO A 87 -22.45 3.22 -13.87
N ILE A 88 -22.67 1.92 -13.66
CA ILE A 88 -21.70 0.94 -13.11
C ILE A 88 -20.51 0.66 -14.08
N ALA A 89 -20.76 0.59 -15.39
CA ALA A 89 -19.76 0.23 -16.39
C ALA A 89 -18.59 1.24 -16.56
N PRO A 90 -18.80 2.56 -16.65
CA PRO A 90 -17.68 3.52 -16.73
C PRO A 90 -16.86 3.62 -15.44
N LYS A 91 -17.40 3.21 -14.28
CA LYS A 91 -16.66 3.23 -13.01
C LYS A 91 -15.55 2.20 -12.92
N ILE A 92 -15.72 1.03 -13.53
CA ILE A 92 -14.67 -0.01 -13.50
C ILE A 92 -13.49 0.44 -14.39
N ILE A 93 -13.78 0.97 -15.57
CA ILE A 93 -12.77 1.45 -16.53
C ILE A 93 -12.01 2.66 -15.95
N ILE A 94 -12.71 3.65 -15.40
CA ILE A 94 -12.09 4.79 -14.71
C ILE A 94 -11.30 4.32 -13.49
N GLY A 95 -11.83 3.35 -12.74
CA GLY A 95 -11.16 2.77 -11.58
C GLY A 95 -9.83 2.10 -11.93
N ILE A 96 -9.73 1.41 -13.08
CA ILE A 96 -8.49 0.81 -13.58
C ILE A 96 -7.52 1.90 -14.06
N ILE A 97 -7.99 2.87 -14.85
CA ILE A 97 -7.12 3.94 -15.39
C ILE A 97 -6.54 4.80 -14.27
N ALA A 98 -7.35 5.12 -13.26
CA ALA A 98 -6.92 5.95 -12.15
C ALA A 98 -6.46 5.14 -10.92
N PHE A 99 -6.36 3.80 -11.03
CA PHE A 99 -5.80 2.93 -10.00
C PHE A 99 -4.41 3.40 -9.53
N PRO A 100 -3.45 3.76 -10.41
CA PRO A 100 -2.15 4.26 -9.97
C PRO A 100 -2.30 5.56 -9.15
N ILE A 101 -3.17 6.47 -9.60
CA ILE A 101 -3.38 7.79 -9.00
C ILE A 101 -4.00 7.66 -7.60
N TYR A 102 -5.08 6.87 -7.47
CA TYR A 102 -5.72 6.68 -6.16
C TYR A 102 -4.90 5.83 -5.21
N THR A 103 -4.05 4.93 -5.72
CA THR A 103 -3.11 4.17 -4.87
C THR A 103 -2.04 5.10 -4.30
N CYS A 104 -1.49 6.03 -5.11
CA CYS A 104 -0.57 7.07 -4.61
C CYS A 104 -1.24 7.97 -3.57
N ILE A 105 -2.47 8.44 -3.82
CA ILE A 105 -3.25 9.20 -2.84
C ILE A 105 -3.49 8.36 -1.58
N GLY A 106 -3.80 7.07 -1.74
CA GLY A 106 -3.98 6.11 -0.66
C GLY A 106 -2.74 5.93 0.22
N ILE A 107 -1.54 5.86 -0.38
CA ILE A 107 -0.27 5.81 0.35
C ILE A 107 -0.10 7.05 1.22
N ILE A 108 -0.28 8.25 0.64
CA ILE A 108 -0.14 9.54 1.34
C ILE A 108 -1.20 9.71 2.44
N SER A 109 -2.43 9.25 2.17
CA SER A 109 -3.58 9.44 3.07
C SER A 109 -3.82 8.31 4.06
N SER A 110 -3.10 7.18 3.95
CA SER A 110 -3.29 6.00 4.80
C SER A 110 -3.21 6.33 6.30
N ILE A 111 -2.15 7.01 6.73
CA ILE A 111 -1.92 7.42 8.12
C ILE A 111 -3.01 8.38 8.63
N PRO A 112 -3.27 9.54 7.99
CA PRO A 112 -4.31 10.45 8.47
C PRO A 112 -5.72 9.84 8.39
N PHE A 113 -5.99 8.96 7.43
CA PHE A 113 -7.27 8.26 7.32
C PHE A 113 -7.51 7.28 8.48
N ILE A 114 -6.50 6.50 8.87
CA ILE A 114 -6.57 5.60 10.03
C ILE A 114 -6.87 6.41 11.31
N ILE A 115 -6.19 7.54 11.50
CA ILE A 115 -6.41 8.42 12.66
C ILE A 115 -7.85 8.93 12.70
N TYR A 116 -8.37 9.40 11.56
CA TYR A 116 -9.75 9.88 11.44
C TYR A 116 -10.77 8.81 11.81
N GLU A 117 -10.61 7.59 11.27
CA GLU A 117 -11.54 6.49 11.54
C GLU A 117 -11.53 6.09 13.01
N VAL A 118 -10.36 6.03 13.66
CA VAL A 118 -10.26 5.76 15.10
C VAL A 118 -11.01 6.81 15.93
N ILE A 119 -10.85 8.11 15.61
CA ILE A 119 -11.56 9.20 16.29
C ILE A 119 -13.08 9.06 16.12
N CYS A 120 -13.54 8.79 14.90
CA CYS A 120 -14.96 8.59 14.61
C CYS A 120 -15.54 7.39 15.38
N LEU A 121 -14.77 6.31 15.51
CA LEU A 121 -15.15 5.10 16.23
C LEU A 121 -15.32 5.37 17.74
N PHE A 122 -14.39 6.10 18.35
CA PHE A 122 -14.50 6.54 19.75
C PHE A 122 -15.68 7.48 19.98
N ARG A 123 -15.91 8.44 19.07
CA ARG A 123 -17.03 9.39 19.18
C ARG A 123 -18.40 8.70 19.07
N ASN A 124 -18.52 7.72 18.18
CA ASN A 124 -19.75 6.94 17.98
C ASN A 124 -19.89 5.75 18.96
N SER A 125 -18.94 5.56 19.88
CA SER A 125 -19.02 4.62 20.99
C SER A 125 -19.49 5.27 22.29
N LYS A 126 -19.44 6.61 22.38
CA LYS A 126 -19.92 7.40 23.52
C LYS A 126 -21.39 7.85 23.39
N ARG A 127 -22.03 7.60 22.24
CA ARG A 127 -23.48 7.70 22.03
C ARG A 127 -24.07 6.31 22.09
#